data_AF-A0A124BRJ1-F1
#
_entry.id   AF-A0A124BRJ1-F1
#
_cell.length_a   1.000
_cell.length_b   1.000
_cell.length_c   1.000
_cell.angle_alpha   90.00
_cell.angle_beta   90.00
_cell.angle_gamma   90.00
#
_symmetry.space_group_name_H-M   'P 1'
#
loop_
_entity.id
_entity.type
_entity.pdbx_description
1 polymer ?
#
loop_
_entity_poly.entity_id
_entity_poly.type
_entity_poly.pdbx_seq_one_letter_code
_entity_poly.pdbx_strand_id
1 'polypeptide(L)'
;MPFGSLGVSAPVGRVGTLTVAPRLGVDALLLLGPVVSADVLFSGADVGFYGGPSAGLFVAGQGGWRVGGVGGYRSRTRPDLGFFVEGGLRYTVLRDAFTGFVAPPPGQPSEPPRDVTLMSPSLRLGVTYRF
;
A
#
# COMPACT_ATOMS: atom_id res chain seq x y z
N MET A 1 2.16 -4.49 -10.67
CA MET A 1 0.95 -3.64 -10.66
C MET A 1 -0.10 -4.34 -9.81
N PRO A 2 -0.77 -3.66 -8.85
CA PRO A 2 -1.90 -4.23 -8.13
C PRO A 2 -3.09 -4.43 -9.08
N PHE A 3 -3.79 -5.56 -8.98
CA PHE A 3 -4.98 -5.82 -9.81
C PHE A 3 -6.31 -5.68 -9.05
N GLY A 4 -6.23 -5.58 -7.72
CA GLY A 4 -7.36 -5.30 -6.86
C GLY A 4 -6.88 -4.75 -5.51
N SER A 5 -7.62 -3.80 -4.97
CA SER A 5 -7.34 -3.22 -3.66
C SER A 5 -8.63 -3.00 -2.89
N LEU A 6 -8.66 -3.41 -1.64
CA LEU A 6 -9.76 -3.13 -0.71
C LEU A 6 -9.19 -2.38 0.50
N GLY A 7 -9.89 -1.34 0.96
CA GLY A 7 -9.47 -0.60 2.13
C GLY A 7 -10.67 -0.08 2.91
N VAL A 8 -10.56 -0.15 4.24
CA VAL A 8 -11.53 0.39 5.18
C VAL A 8 -10.85 1.50 5.96
N SER A 9 -11.47 2.67 5.99
CA SER A 9 -10.98 3.83 6.73
C SER A 9 -12.10 4.44 7.57
N ALA A 10 -11.81 4.79 8.82
CA ALA A 10 -12.75 5.45 9.72
C ALA A 10 -12.09 6.71 10.31
N PRO A 11 -12.75 7.89 10.27
CA PRO A 11 -12.26 9.06 10.99
C PRO A 11 -12.20 8.79 12.49
N VAL A 12 -11.05 9.06 13.12
CA VAL A 12 -10.84 8.85 14.57
C VAL A 12 -10.59 10.14 15.33
N GLY A 13 -10.28 11.23 14.63
CA GLY A 13 -10.01 12.51 15.25
C GLY A 13 -10.23 13.67 14.29
N ARG A 14 -10.62 14.81 14.85
CA ARG A 14 -10.76 16.08 14.13
C ARG A 14 -10.11 17.20 14.95
N VAL A 15 -9.19 17.93 14.35
CA VAL A 15 -8.56 19.13 14.94
C VAL A 15 -8.90 20.31 14.04
N GLY A 16 -9.89 21.10 14.44
CA GLY A 16 -10.46 22.14 13.58
C GLY A 16 -11.04 21.57 12.28
N THR A 17 -10.48 21.95 11.14
CA THR A 17 -10.86 21.43 9.83
C THR A 17 -10.05 20.20 9.42
N LEU A 18 -8.99 19.82 10.16
CA LEU A 18 -8.21 18.63 9.85
C LEU A 18 -8.92 17.38 10.37
N THR A 19 -9.10 16.39 9.49
CA THR A 19 -9.59 15.05 9.84
C THR A 19 -8.45 14.06 9.73
N VAL A 20 -8.36 13.16 10.72
CA VAL A 20 -7.41 12.05 10.77
C VAL A 20 -8.17 10.73 10.69
N ALA A 21 -7.81 9.89 9.73
CA ALA A 21 -8.45 8.60 9.51
C ALA A 21 -7.39 7.49 9.28
N PRO A 22 -7.24 6.52 10.19
CA PRO A 22 -6.53 5.29 9.86
C PRO A 22 -7.25 4.56 8.73
N ARG A 23 -6.46 3.92 7.86
CA ARG A 23 -6.95 3.01 6.83
C ARG A 23 -6.21 1.69 6.93
N LEU A 24 -6.95 0.60 6.98
CA LEU A 24 -6.42 -0.74 6.78
C LEU A 24 -6.85 -1.23 5.40
N GLY A 25 -5.96 -1.90 4.69
CA GLY A 25 -6.28 -2.40 3.36
C GLY A 25 -5.48 -3.63 2.98
N VAL A 26 -5.93 -4.27 1.91
CA VAL A 26 -5.26 -5.37 1.25
C VAL A 26 -5.12 -5.02 -0.22
N ASP A 27 -3.89 -5.11 -0.72
CA ASP A 27 -3.57 -5.01 -2.14
C ASP A 27 -3.15 -6.38 -2.66
N ALA A 28 -3.69 -6.79 -3.80
CA ALA A 28 -3.24 -7.99 -4.50
C ALA A 28 -2.24 -7.59 -5.58
N LEU A 29 -0.96 -7.91 -5.37
CA LEU A 29 0.10 -7.66 -6.34
C LEU A 29 0.33 -8.91 -7.18
N LEU A 30 0.20 -8.77 -8.50
CA LEU A 30 0.65 -9.78 -9.45
C LEU A 30 2.12 -10.11 -9.14
N LEU A 31 2.41 -11.39 -8.86
CA LEU A 31 3.72 -11.98 -8.58
C LEU A 31 4.26 -11.88 -7.15
N LEU A 32 3.78 -10.96 -6.31
CA LEU A 32 4.30 -10.78 -4.93
C LEU A 32 3.32 -11.24 -3.85
N GLY A 33 2.09 -11.56 -4.23
CA GLY A 33 1.05 -11.99 -3.31
C GLY A 33 0.33 -10.82 -2.61
N PRO A 34 -0.53 -11.15 -1.62
CA PRO A 34 -1.29 -10.15 -0.88
C PRO A 34 -0.38 -9.32 0.02
N VAL A 35 -0.64 -8.01 0.03
CA VAL A 35 -0.01 -7.06 0.94
C VAL A 35 -1.08 -6.46 1.83
N VAL A 36 -0.90 -6.60 3.14
CA VAL A 36 -1.72 -5.89 4.14
C VAL A 36 -1.07 -4.55 4.40
N SER A 37 -1.83 -3.47 4.28
CA SER A 37 -1.35 -2.10 4.48
C SER A 37 -2.09 -1.38 5.60
N ALA A 38 -1.36 -0.51 6.28
CA ALA A 38 -1.88 0.43 7.25
C ALA A 38 -1.42 1.84 6.87
N ASP A 39 -2.37 2.77 6.76
CA ASP A 39 -2.13 4.16 6.41
C ASP A 39 -2.75 5.08 7.48
N VAL A 40 -2.14 6.24 7.68
CA VAL A 40 -2.75 7.33 8.45
C VAL A 40 -3.06 8.46 7.48
N LEU A 41 -4.34 8.72 7.25
CA LEU A 41 -4.78 9.70 6.26
C LEU A 41 -5.16 11.01 6.94
N PHE A 42 -4.63 12.10 6.39
CA PHE A 42 -4.95 13.47 6.76
C PHE A 42 -5.75 14.11 5.63
N SER A 43 -6.86 14.76 5.97
CA SER A 43 -7.71 15.44 4.98
C SER A 43 -8.38 16.67 5.58
N GLY A 44 -8.60 17.71 4.77
CA GLY A 44 -9.44 18.84 5.15
C GLY A 44 -10.93 18.45 5.15
N ALA A 45 -11.69 18.91 6.14
CA ALA A 45 -13.11 18.60 6.30
C ALA A 45 -13.95 19.01 5.10
N ASP A 46 -13.52 20.02 4.34
CA ASP A 46 -14.18 20.55 3.14
C ASP A 46 -13.42 20.24 1.84
N VAL A 47 -12.31 19.50 1.92
CA VAL A 47 -11.40 19.27 0.81
C VAL A 47 -11.42 17.80 0.38
N GLY A 48 -11.63 17.52 -0.90
CA GLY A 48 -11.62 16.14 -1.45
C GLY A 48 -10.24 15.48 -1.41
N PHE A 49 -9.18 16.28 -1.22
CA PHE A 49 -7.80 15.80 -1.12
C PHE A 49 -7.47 15.21 0.25
N TYR A 50 -6.69 14.14 0.22
CA TYR A 50 -6.17 13.48 1.40
C TYR A 50 -4.79 12.90 1.12
N GLY A 51 -4.01 12.65 2.16
CA GLY A 51 -2.73 11.96 2.04
C GLY A 51 -2.11 11.64 3.39
N GLY A 52 -1.03 10.88 3.37
CA GLY A 52 -0.28 10.56 4.58
C GLY A 52 0.63 9.34 4.45
N PRO A 53 1.28 8.95 5.55
CA PRO A 53 2.19 7.82 5.57
C PRO A 53 1.45 6.49 5.36
N SER A 54 2.15 5.56 4.72
CA SER A 54 1.68 4.23 4.37
C SER A 54 2.75 3.21 4.71
N ALA A 55 2.35 2.10 5.33
CA ALA A 55 3.19 0.94 5.56
C ALA A 55 2.44 -0.33 5.13
N GLY A 56 3.16 -1.38 4.77
CA GLY A 56 2.54 -2.67 4.50
C GLY A 56 3.50 -3.85 4.56
N LEU A 57 2.92 -5.03 4.73
CA LEU A 57 3.61 -6.31 4.87
C LEU A 57 3.12 -7.30 3.81
N PHE A 58 4.05 -7.99 3.17
CA PHE A 58 3.74 -9.06 2.23
C PHE A 58 3.42 -10.33 3.03
N VAL A 59 2.23 -10.90 2.82
CA VAL A 59 1.70 -12.02 3.63
C VAL A 59 1.94 -13.38 2.98
N ALA A 60 2.45 -13.43 1.75
CA ALA A 60 2.77 -14.67 1.05
C ALA A 60 4.23 -14.69 0.55
N GLY A 61 4.72 -15.90 0.25
CA GLY A 61 6.07 -16.12 -0.28
C GLY A 61 7.18 -15.84 0.75
N GLN A 62 8.29 -15.31 0.26
CA GLN A 62 9.50 -14.94 1.04
C GLN A 62 9.24 -13.79 2.04
N GLY A 63 8.08 -13.14 1.95
CA GLY A 63 7.72 -11.99 2.78
C GLY A 63 8.43 -10.70 2.36
N GLY A 64 8.23 -9.65 3.16
CA GLY A 64 8.75 -8.33 2.86
C GLY A 64 7.92 -7.23 3.50
N TRP A 65 8.36 -6.00 3.31
CA TRP A 65 7.67 -4.82 3.79
C TRP A 65 7.79 -3.67 2.82
N ARG A 66 6.91 -2.68 2.96
CA ARG A 66 7.00 -1.42 2.23
C ARG A 66 6.60 -0.27 3.12
N VAL A 67 7.24 0.89 2.94
CA VAL A 67 6.89 2.14 3.62
C VAL A 67 6.96 3.31 2.65
N GLY A 68 6.14 4.34 2.87
CA GLY A 68 6.17 5.54 2.05
C GLY A 68 4.94 6.40 2.27
N GLY A 69 4.44 6.98 1.19
CA GLY A 69 3.32 7.90 1.23
C GLY A 69 2.26 7.60 0.18
N VAL A 70 1.04 8.01 0.51
CA VAL A 70 -0.10 8.07 -0.41
C VAL A 70 -0.69 9.47 -0.44
N GLY A 71 -1.27 9.82 -1.58
CA GLY A 71 -1.99 11.07 -1.76
C GLY A 71 -3.05 10.89 -2.83
N GLY A 72 -4.23 11.44 -2.61
CA GLY A 72 -5.34 11.24 -3.51
C GLY A 72 -6.43 12.29 -3.40
N TYR A 73 -7.37 12.18 -4.32
CA TYR A 73 -8.61 12.92 -4.32
C TYR A 73 -9.78 11.95 -4.23
N ARG A 74 -10.76 12.30 -3.40
CA ARG A 74 -12.03 11.61 -3.25
C ARG A 74 -13.15 12.59 -3.62
N SER A 75 -14.02 12.15 -4.51
CA SER A 75 -15.22 12.90 -4.87
C SER A 75 -16.16 13.03 -3.67
N ARG A 76 -16.85 14.17 -3.62
CA ARG A 76 -17.84 14.52 -2.61
C ARG A 76 -19.22 14.83 -3.20
N THR A 77 -19.43 14.50 -4.48
CA THR A 77 -20.69 14.79 -5.18
C THR A 77 -21.90 14.11 -4.56
N ARG A 78 -21.73 12.93 -3.92
CA ARG A 78 -22.75 12.33 -3.08
C ARG A 78 -22.17 11.91 -1.72
N PRO A 79 -22.97 11.95 -0.64
CA PRO A 79 -22.50 11.66 0.71
C PRO A 79 -22.28 10.15 0.97
N ASP A 80 -22.93 9.29 0.21
CA ASP A 80 -22.98 7.83 0.34
C ASP A 80 -22.04 7.12 -0.65
N LEU A 81 -21.92 7.65 -1.88
CA LEU A 81 -21.15 7.06 -2.96
C LEU A 81 -20.23 8.08 -3.63
N GLY A 82 -18.97 7.74 -3.85
CA GLY A 82 -18.02 8.61 -4.56
C GLY A 82 -16.98 7.82 -5.33
N PHE A 83 -16.21 8.49 -6.18
CA PHE A 83 -15.01 7.92 -6.79
C PHE A 83 -13.76 8.45 -6.09
N PHE A 84 -12.64 7.77 -6.26
CA PHE A 84 -11.33 8.26 -5.82
C PHE A 84 -10.25 7.97 -6.85
N VAL A 85 -9.22 8.80 -6.81
CA VAL A 85 -7.93 8.61 -7.48
C VAL A 85 -6.85 8.76 -6.42
N GLU A 86 -5.97 7.79 -6.29
CA GLU A 86 -4.90 7.78 -5.31
C GLU A 86 -3.58 7.38 -5.97
N GLY A 87 -2.57 8.24 -5.83
CA GLY A 87 -1.18 7.92 -6.12
C GLY A 87 -0.46 7.52 -4.84
N GLY A 88 0.62 6.75 -5.00
CA GLY A 88 1.51 6.43 -3.89
C GLY A 88 2.91 6.13 -4.38
N LEU A 89 3.88 6.35 -3.50
CA LEU A 89 5.27 5.98 -3.71
C LEU A 89 5.78 5.34 -2.43
N ARG A 90 6.30 4.12 -2.54
CA ARG A 90 6.75 3.32 -1.40
C ARG A 90 8.11 2.72 -1.68
N TYR A 91 8.98 2.75 -0.68
CA TYR A 91 10.18 1.92 -0.66
C TYR A 91 9.78 0.51 -0.24
N THR A 92 10.06 -0.47 -1.10
CA THR A 92 9.68 -1.87 -0.90
C THR A 92 10.93 -2.72 -0.72
N VAL A 93 10.91 -3.58 0.29
CA VAL A 93 11.90 -4.62 0.55
C VAL A 93 11.22 -5.97 0.46
N LEU A 94 11.63 -6.76 -0.53
CA LEU A 94 11.26 -8.17 -0.65
C LEU A 94 12.40 -8.99 -0.08
N ARG A 95 12.09 -9.82 0.91
CA ARG A 95 13.11 -10.69 1.49
C ARG A 95 13.39 -11.85 0.56
N ASP A 96 14.64 -12.30 0.54
CA ASP A 96 15.05 -13.56 -0.08
C ASP A 96 14.59 -13.78 -1.54
N ALA A 97 14.31 -12.71 -2.30
CA ALA A 97 13.64 -12.81 -3.60
C ALA A 97 14.48 -13.50 -4.69
N PHE A 98 15.79 -13.67 -4.46
CA PHE A 98 16.72 -14.38 -5.34
C PHE A 98 17.45 -15.51 -4.58
N THR A 99 16.77 -16.63 -4.32
CA THR A 99 17.41 -17.81 -3.70
C THR A 99 17.39 -19.08 -4.57
N GLY A 100 17.06 -19.01 -5.87
CA GLY A 100 16.71 -20.25 -6.59
C GLY A 100 17.06 -20.39 -8.07
N PHE A 101 17.79 -19.47 -8.70
CA PHE A 101 18.01 -19.58 -10.16
C PHE A 101 19.24 -20.36 -10.59
N VAL A 102 20.20 -20.58 -9.69
CA VAL A 102 21.43 -21.32 -10.01
C VAL A 102 21.75 -22.27 -8.85
N ALA A 103 21.62 -23.58 -9.10
CA ALA A 103 22.21 -24.56 -8.20
C ALA A 103 23.73 -24.34 -8.17
N PRO A 104 24.35 -24.17 -6.99
CA PRO A 104 25.79 -24.00 -6.92
C PRO A 104 26.48 -25.22 -7.56
N PRO A 105 27.60 -25.05 -8.28
CA PRO A 105 28.41 -26.15 -8.74
C PRO A 105 28.72 -27.11 -7.58
N PRO A 106 28.82 -28.44 -7.83
CA PRO A 106 29.12 -29.41 -6.79
C PRO A 106 30.39 -28.99 -6.01
N GLY A 107 30.26 -28.84 -4.69
CA GLY A 107 31.36 -28.43 -3.81
C GLY A 107 31.43 -26.93 -3.49
N GLN A 108 30.55 -26.09 -4.04
CA GLN A 108 30.42 -24.68 -3.62
C GLN A 108 29.26 -24.49 -2.61
N PRO A 109 29.44 -23.64 -1.59
CA PRO A 109 28.35 -23.26 -0.70
C PRO A 109 27.29 -22.46 -1.46
N SER A 110 26.01 -22.63 -1.10
CA SER A 110 24.93 -21.81 -1.62
C SER A 110 25.18 -20.33 -1.34
N GLU A 111 24.94 -19.48 -2.34
CA GLU A 111 25.05 -18.02 -2.15
C GLU A 111 24.03 -17.56 -1.11
N PRO A 112 24.40 -16.64 -0.18
CA PRO A 112 23.47 -16.19 0.84
C PRO A 112 22.27 -15.48 0.20
N PRO A 113 21.06 -15.64 0.76
CA PRO A 113 19.87 -14.93 0.32
C PRO A 113 20.09 -13.42 0.26
N ARG A 114 19.55 -12.77 -0.77
CA ARG A 114 19.63 -11.32 -0.93
C ARG A 114 18.24 -10.71 -1.00
N ASP A 115 18.08 -9.65 -0.20
CA ASP A 115 16.91 -8.79 -0.25
C ASP A 115 16.89 -7.97 -1.53
N VAL A 116 15.69 -7.74 -2.07
CA VAL A 116 15.48 -6.85 -3.21
C VAL A 116 14.79 -5.60 -2.72
N THR A 117 15.45 -4.47 -2.93
CA THR A 117 14.95 -3.16 -2.55
C THR A 117 14.60 -2.35 -3.79
N LEU A 118 13.40 -1.78 -3.86
CA LEU A 118 12.99 -0.97 -5.00
C LEU A 118 11.98 0.12 -4.63
N MET A 119 12.01 1.22 -5.39
CA MET A 119 10.96 2.25 -5.36
C MET A 119 9.73 1.76 -6.13
N SER A 120 8.59 1.74 -5.44
CA SER A 120 7.32 1.19 -5.92
C SER A 120 6.27 2.30 -6.06
N PRO A 121 6.14 2.90 -7.25
CA PRO A 121 5.01 3.78 -7.54
C PRO A 121 3.72 2.96 -7.66
N SER A 122 2.60 3.56 -7.26
CA SER A 122 1.27 2.96 -7.37
C SER A 122 0.24 3.99 -7.79
N LEU A 123 -0.74 3.57 -8.59
CA LEU A 123 -1.93 4.34 -8.91
C LEU A 123 -3.15 3.48 -8.65
N ARG A 124 -4.14 4.03 -7.95
CA ARG A 124 -5.42 3.38 -7.62
C ARG A 124 -6.56 4.27 -8.08
N LEU A 125 -7.55 3.62 -8.68
CA LEU A 125 -8.81 4.22 -9.09
C LEU A 125 -9.91 3.35 -8.50
N GLY A 126 -10.98 3.96 -7.98
CA GLY A 126 -12.05 3.15 -7.41
C GLY A 126 -13.22 3.96 -6.90
N VAL A 127 -14.08 3.25 -6.18
CA VAL A 127 -15.31 3.77 -5.59
C VAL A 127 -15.18 3.74 -4.07
N THR A 128 -15.68 4.78 -3.41
CA THR A 128 -15.85 4.84 -1.96
C THR A 128 -17.33 4.73 -1.64
N TYR A 129 -17.64 4.00 -0.58
CA TYR A 129 -18.99 3.91 -0.04
C TYR A 129 -18.96 4.20 1.46
N ARG A 130 -19.94 4.96 1.95
CA ARG A 130 -20.09 5.28 3.36
C ARG A 130 -21.39 4.66 3.89
N PHE A 131 -21.24 3.74 4.83
CA PHE A 131 -22.33 3.18 5.64
C PHE A 131 -22.74 4.15 6.75
#